data_AF-A0A533V8Z7-F1
#
_entry.id   AF-A0A533V8Z7-F1
#
_cell.length_a   1.000
_cell.length_b   1.000
_cell.length_c   1.000
_cell.angle_alpha   90.00
_cell.angle_beta   90.00
_cell.angle_gamma   90.00
#
_symmetry.space_group_name_H-M   'P 1'
#
loop_
_entity.id
_entity.type
_entity.pdbx_description
1 polymer ?
#
loop_
_entity_poly.entity_id
_entity_poly.type
_entity_poly.pdbx_seq_one_letter_code
_entity_poly.pdbx_strand_id
1 'polypeptide(L)'
;MGVDLVGKLNNFRISNENFREEADGSVEYGCVTAGNHRVLRFNMITTNIGDKDLIIGDPEDPSVQRRFFDPAPPELTEELGFKFKKQPFFRYSIRNDDSSIKISGYKEAFCFDGLDPESCHNQGLAAGGKKTDIYGIDMACQFVVIDSIPDGEYILEATVNAHSVEAVKNYSKDIFIEEDNYDNNTVAVHLKIKGDKVTEILHRRRKKPRKI
;
A
#
# COMPACT_ATOMS: atom_id res chain seq x y z
N MET A 1 -11.69 -20.80 8.04
CA MET A 1 -10.98 -19.55 8.23
C MET A 1 -11.73 -18.49 7.41
N GLY A 2 -11.13 -17.34 7.15
CA GLY A 2 -11.71 -16.20 6.47
C GLY A 2 -10.70 -15.55 5.55
N VAL A 3 -10.79 -14.23 5.39
CA VAL A 3 -9.84 -13.42 4.61
C VAL A 3 -8.55 -13.24 5.42
N ASP A 4 -7.40 -13.28 4.75
CA ASP A 4 -6.07 -13.01 5.34
C ASP A 4 -5.19 -12.35 4.27
N LEU A 5 -4.94 -11.05 4.40
CA LEU A 5 -4.26 -10.19 3.42
C LEU A 5 -2.80 -9.96 3.79
N VAL A 6 -1.90 -10.37 2.91
CA VAL A 6 -0.46 -10.14 3.06
C VAL A 6 0.08 -9.23 1.97
N GLY A 7 1.07 -8.42 2.35
CA GLY A 7 1.74 -7.47 1.47
C GLY A 7 3.06 -7.99 0.90
N LYS A 8 3.44 -7.48 -0.27
CA LYS A 8 4.79 -7.62 -0.83
C LYS A 8 5.22 -6.32 -1.51
N LEU A 9 6.46 -5.92 -1.25
CA LEU A 9 7.12 -4.79 -1.90
C LEU A 9 8.11 -5.30 -2.95
N ASN A 10 8.13 -4.67 -4.13
CA ASN A 10 9.19 -4.88 -5.12
C ASN A 10 9.33 -3.66 -6.04
N ASN A 11 10.24 -3.75 -7.02
CA ASN A 11 10.44 -2.74 -8.07
C ASN A 11 10.74 -1.34 -7.49
N PHE A 12 11.90 -1.18 -6.86
CA PHE A 12 12.28 0.07 -6.20
C PHE A 12 12.96 1.04 -7.17
N ARG A 13 12.55 2.32 -7.12
CA ARG A 13 13.18 3.41 -7.89
C ARG A 13 13.28 4.66 -7.03
N ILE A 14 14.40 5.37 -7.12
CA ILE A 14 14.49 6.75 -6.62
C ILE A 14 14.37 7.68 -7.82
N SER A 15 13.56 8.72 -7.67
CA SER A 15 13.36 9.76 -8.68
C SER A 15 13.25 11.13 -8.02
N ASN A 16 13.70 12.15 -8.74
CA ASN A 16 13.48 13.55 -8.41
C ASN A 16 12.34 14.05 -9.29
N GLU A 17 11.22 14.41 -8.69
CA GLU A 17 9.98 14.68 -9.38
C GLU A 17 9.43 16.04 -9.00
N ASN A 18 8.83 16.73 -9.98
CA ASN A 18 8.11 17.96 -9.76
C ASN A 18 6.62 17.66 -9.68
N PHE A 19 6.06 17.76 -8.48
CA PHE A 19 4.63 17.60 -8.21
C PHE A 19 3.95 18.96 -8.40
N ARG A 20 2.97 19.02 -9.30
CA ARG A 20 2.27 20.27 -9.62
C ARG A 20 1.18 20.55 -8.58
N GLU A 21 0.93 21.82 -8.30
CA GLU A 21 -0.13 22.22 -7.37
C GLU A 21 -1.52 21.84 -7.89
N GLU A 22 -1.71 21.94 -9.20
CA GLU A 22 -2.94 21.55 -9.89
C GLU A 22 -2.68 20.37 -10.85
N ALA A 23 -3.67 19.49 -11.01
CA ALA A 23 -3.64 18.35 -11.93
C ALA A 23 -2.55 17.30 -11.61
N ASP A 24 -2.14 17.19 -10.34
CA ASP A 24 -1.31 16.11 -9.83
C ASP A 24 -2.10 15.31 -8.79
N GLY A 25 -2.45 14.06 -9.13
CA GLY A 25 -3.24 13.21 -8.25
C GLY A 25 -2.58 12.97 -6.88
N SER A 26 -1.26 13.04 -6.77
CA SER A 26 -0.58 12.86 -5.47
C SER A 26 -0.76 14.08 -4.57
N VAL A 27 -0.74 15.29 -5.14
CA VAL A 27 -1.01 16.54 -4.41
C VAL A 27 -2.49 16.64 -4.07
N GLU A 28 -3.38 16.35 -5.02
CA GLU A 28 -4.84 16.35 -4.81
C GLU A 28 -5.27 15.34 -3.72
N TYR A 29 -4.57 14.22 -3.61
CA TYR A 29 -4.80 13.22 -2.55
C TYR A 29 -4.06 13.53 -1.24
N GLY A 30 -3.25 14.59 -1.20
CA GLY A 30 -2.59 15.08 0.01
C GLY A 30 -1.43 14.22 0.50
N CYS A 31 -0.93 13.28 -0.31
CA CYS A 31 0.20 12.42 0.08
C CYS A 31 1.57 13.08 -0.13
N VAL A 32 1.60 14.21 -0.83
CA VAL A 32 2.79 15.06 -1.03
C VAL A 32 2.38 16.52 -1.23
N THR A 33 3.26 17.45 -0.90
CA THR A 33 3.09 18.88 -1.23
C THR A 33 3.53 19.17 -2.66
N ALA A 34 3.05 20.27 -3.25
CA ALA A 34 3.56 20.73 -4.54
C ALA A 34 5.04 21.13 -4.45
N GLY A 35 5.78 20.93 -5.53
CA GLY A 35 7.20 21.27 -5.64
C GLY A 35 8.08 20.09 -6.04
N ASN A 36 9.39 20.30 -5.93
CA ASN A 36 10.37 19.26 -6.23
C ASN A 36 10.59 18.39 -5.01
N HIS A 37 10.37 17.08 -5.16
CA HIS A 37 10.60 16.09 -4.14
C HIS A 37 11.43 14.94 -4.68
N ARG A 38 12.34 14.44 -3.84
CA ARG A 38 13.02 13.18 -4.04
C ARG A 38 12.17 12.08 -3.42
N VAL A 39 11.76 11.10 -4.22
CA VAL A 39 10.83 10.05 -3.79
C VAL A 39 11.42 8.66 -3.99
N LEU A 40 11.13 7.75 -3.06
CA LEU A 40 11.33 6.31 -3.23
C LEU A 40 10.01 5.69 -3.68
N ARG A 41 9.92 5.29 -4.95
CA ARG A 41 8.80 4.57 -5.53
C ARG A 41 8.99 3.07 -5.44
N PHE A 42 7.89 2.34 -5.34
CA PHE A 42 7.85 0.87 -5.29
C PHE A 42 6.49 0.33 -5.69
N ASN A 43 6.40 -0.89 -6.18
CA ASN A 43 5.11 -1.56 -6.26
C ASN A 43 4.66 -2.03 -4.86
N MET A 44 3.36 -1.99 -4.61
CA MET A 44 2.74 -2.67 -3.48
C MET A 44 1.79 -3.74 -3.98
N ILE A 45 2.00 -4.99 -3.55
CA ILE A 45 1.23 -6.15 -3.98
C ILE A 45 0.48 -6.70 -2.77
N THR A 46 -0.83 -6.90 -2.91
CA THR A 46 -1.69 -7.50 -1.89
C THR A 46 -2.14 -8.88 -2.34
N THR A 47 -2.06 -9.86 -1.46
CA THR A 47 -2.50 -11.25 -1.70
C THR A 47 -3.42 -11.71 -0.58
N ASN A 48 -4.55 -12.33 -0.91
CA ASN A 48 -5.39 -13.01 0.08
C ASN A 48 -4.96 -14.46 0.22
N ILE A 49 -4.24 -14.80 1.29
CA ILE A 49 -3.78 -16.15 1.62
C ILE A 49 -4.78 -16.94 2.46
N GLY A 50 -5.92 -16.33 2.80
CA GLY A 50 -7.02 -16.97 3.53
C GLY A 50 -7.75 -18.04 2.72
N ASP A 51 -8.79 -18.63 3.30
CA ASP A 51 -9.61 -19.67 2.65
C ASP A 51 -10.97 -19.16 2.13
N LYS A 52 -11.26 -17.86 2.28
CA LYS A 52 -12.43 -17.19 1.71
C LYS A 52 -12.03 -15.99 0.87
N ASP A 53 -12.78 -15.77 -0.21
CA ASP A 53 -12.59 -14.62 -1.07
C ASP A 53 -12.92 -13.34 -0.27
N LEU A 54 -12.11 -12.30 -0.46
CA LEU A 54 -12.50 -10.95 -0.07
C LEU A 54 -13.50 -10.47 -1.10
N ILE A 55 -14.75 -10.22 -0.70
CA ILE A 55 -15.78 -9.65 -1.57
C ILE A 55 -16.03 -8.20 -1.14
N ILE A 56 -15.70 -7.25 -2.01
CA ILE A 56 -16.08 -5.84 -1.84
C ILE A 56 -17.41 -5.59 -2.54
N GLY A 57 -17.57 -6.10 -3.77
CA GLY A 57 -18.76 -5.92 -4.59
C GLY A 57 -18.63 -4.77 -5.59
N ASP A 58 -19.75 -4.39 -6.20
CA ASP A 58 -19.81 -3.33 -7.19
C ASP A 58 -19.90 -1.96 -6.51
N PRO A 59 -18.97 -1.01 -6.77
CA PRO A 59 -19.04 0.34 -6.22
C PRO A 59 -20.28 1.12 -6.67
N GLU A 60 -20.95 0.71 -7.75
CA GLU A 60 -22.25 1.28 -8.15
C GLU A 60 -23.41 0.80 -7.26
N ASP A 61 -23.25 -0.29 -6.50
CA ASP A 61 -24.24 -0.71 -5.51
C ASP A 61 -24.29 0.30 -4.36
N PRO A 62 -25.46 0.93 -4.07
CA PRO A 62 -25.57 1.93 -3.01
C PRO A 62 -25.15 1.43 -1.62
N SER A 63 -25.26 0.14 -1.33
CA SER A 63 -24.83 -0.46 -0.07
C SER A 63 -23.31 -0.58 0.02
N VAL A 64 -22.64 -0.94 -1.08
CA VAL A 64 -21.18 -0.98 -1.22
C VAL A 64 -20.63 0.44 -1.15
N GLN A 65 -21.22 1.38 -1.90
CA GLN A 65 -20.86 2.80 -1.90
C GLN A 65 -20.87 3.37 -0.47
N ARG A 66 -21.98 3.23 0.27
CA ARG A 66 -22.09 3.75 1.65
C ARG A 66 -21.07 3.14 2.61
N ARG A 67 -20.71 1.87 2.41
CA ARG A 67 -19.76 1.17 3.28
C ARG A 67 -18.32 1.59 3.01
N PHE A 68 -17.92 1.56 1.74
CA PHE A 68 -16.52 1.53 1.34
C PHE A 68 -16.03 2.81 0.65
N PHE A 69 -16.91 3.64 0.11
CA PHE A 69 -16.57 4.79 -0.72
C PHE A 69 -17.07 6.09 -0.06
N ASP A 70 -16.32 7.18 -0.21
CA ASP A 70 -16.86 8.51 0.14
C ASP A 70 -17.86 8.92 -0.96
N PRO A 71 -18.95 9.63 -0.63
CA PRO A 71 -19.84 10.13 -1.67
C PRO A 71 -19.04 11.04 -2.61
N ALA A 72 -18.86 10.61 -3.85
CA ALA A 72 -18.17 11.41 -4.85
C ALA A 72 -18.91 12.74 -5.03
N PRO A 73 -18.21 13.89 -5.08
CA PRO A 73 -18.82 15.12 -5.55
C PRO A 73 -19.41 14.87 -6.94
N PRO A 74 -20.61 15.39 -7.26
CA PRO A 74 -21.31 15.10 -8.52
C PRO A 74 -20.55 15.54 -9.78
N GLU A 75 -19.46 16.28 -9.61
CA GLU A 75 -18.64 16.89 -10.66
C GLU A 75 -17.37 16.08 -11.00
N LEU A 76 -17.08 15.00 -10.28
CA LEU A 76 -15.86 14.20 -10.45
C LEU A 76 -16.19 12.80 -11.00
N THR A 77 -15.61 12.53 -12.17
CA THR A 77 -15.88 11.38 -13.07
C THR A 77 -15.43 10.04 -12.51
N GLU A 78 -16.12 8.97 -12.95
CA GLU A 78 -15.90 7.52 -12.82
C GLU A 78 -14.69 7.06 -11.97
N GLU A 79 -13.46 7.43 -12.29
CA GLU A 79 -12.25 7.02 -11.55
C GLU A 79 -12.28 7.34 -10.05
N LEU A 80 -12.81 8.49 -9.62
CA LEU A 80 -12.92 8.81 -8.19
C LEU A 80 -14.05 8.03 -7.48
N GLY A 81 -15.04 7.54 -8.23
CA GLY A 81 -16.09 6.65 -7.71
C GLY A 81 -15.58 5.28 -7.29
N PHE A 82 -14.40 4.88 -7.79
CA PHE A 82 -13.71 3.64 -7.42
C PHE A 82 -12.67 3.85 -6.31
N LYS A 83 -12.51 5.07 -5.77
CA LYS A 83 -11.62 5.30 -4.64
C LYS A 83 -12.34 5.01 -3.32
N PHE A 84 -11.76 4.11 -2.53
CA PHE A 84 -12.26 3.85 -1.19
C PHE A 84 -12.26 5.14 -0.34
N LYS A 85 -13.06 5.17 0.73
CA LYS A 85 -13.08 6.22 1.75
C LYS A 85 -11.65 6.66 2.07
N LYS A 86 -11.46 7.92 2.47
CA LYS A 86 -10.16 8.51 2.89
C LYS A 86 -9.55 7.87 4.16
N GLN A 87 -9.55 6.55 4.25
CA GLN A 87 -8.83 5.74 5.20
C GLN A 87 -7.62 5.12 4.49
N PRO A 88 -6.43 5.17 5.11
CA PRO A 88 -5.25 4.59 4.51
C PRO A 88 -5.37 3.06 4.48
N PHE A 89 -5.48 2.50 3.27
CA PHE A 89 -5.41 1.05 3.10
C PHE A 89 -3.95 0.57 3.20
N PHE A 90 -3.03 1.36 2.66
CA PHE A 90 -1.60 1.16 2.84
C PHE A 90 -1.00 2.24 3.73
N ARG A 91 -0.17 1.83 4.69
CA ARG A 91 0.75 2.73 5.40
C ARG A 91 2.19 2.30 5.13
N TYR A 92 3.04 3.28 4.84
CA TYR A 92 4.46 3.08 4.56
C TYR A 92 5.30 3.75 5.65
N SER A 93 6.41 3.12 6.00
CA SER A 93 7.43 3.76 6.82
C SER A 93 8.81 3.36 6.36
N ILE A 94 9.70 4.33 6.21
CA ILE A 94 11.13 4.08 6.02
C ILE A 94 11.88 4.52 7.27
N ARG A 95 12.76 3.66 7.78
CA ARG A 95 13.58 3.93 8.96
C ARG A 95 14.98 3.38 8.82
N ASN A 96 15.94 3.99 9.50
CA ASN A 96 17.25 3.41 9.72
C ASN A 96 17.24 2.51 10.98
N ASP A 97 18.31 1.75 11.18
CA ASP A 97 18.38 0.73 12.25
C ASP A 97 18.25 1.33 13.66
N ASP A 98 18.81 2.51 13.90
CA ASP A 98 18.71 3.21 15.19
C ASP A 98 17.39 3.99 15.35
N SER A 99 16.51 3.96 14.33
CA SER A 99 15.22 4.66 14.27
C SER A 99 15.31 6.19 14.47
N SER A 100 16.50 6.78 14.30
CA SER A 100 16.67 8.24 14.33
C SER A 100 16.02 8.93 13.13
N ILE A 101 15.84 8.21 12.02
CA ILE A 101 15.04 8.61 10.87
C ILE A 101 13.81 7.72 10.82
N LYS A 102 12.63 8.36 10.79
CA LYS A 102 11.37 7.70 10.49
C LYS A 102 10.51 8.63 9.66
N ILE A 103 10.32 8.28 8.40
CA ILE A 103 9.39 8.98 7.51
C ILE A 103 8.23 8.04 7.21
N SER A 104 7.04 8.61 7.10
CA SER A 104 5.82 7.87 6.80
C SER A 104 5.15 8.39 5.53
N GLY A 105 4.51 7.48 4.83
CA GLY A 105 3.60 7.75 3.72
C GLY A 105 2.35 6.89 3.87
N TYR A 106 1.36 7.15 3.03
CA TYR A 106 0.16 6.34 2.98
C TYR A 106 -0.40 6.33 1.57
N LYS A 107 -1.31 5.39 1.34
CA LYS A 107 -2.10 5.34 0.12
C LYS A 107 -3.45 4.71 0.40
N GLU A 108 -4.51 5.33 -0.10
CA GLU A 108 -5.84 4.75 -0.08
C GLU A 108 -5.97 3.65 -1.14
N ALA A 109 -6.87 2.71 -0.91
CA ALA A 109 -7.25 1.75 -1.92
C ALA A 109 -8.06 2.43 -3.02
N PHE A 110 -7.92 1.89 -4.23
CA PHE A 110 -8.67 2.22 -5.43
C PHE A 110 -9.50 0.99 -5.81
N CYS A 111 -9.15 0.28 -6.87
CA CYS A 111 -9.82 -0.96 -7.26
C CYS A 111 -9.08 -2.18 -6.71
N PHE A 112 -9.80 -3.22 -6.27
CA PHE A 112 -9.21 -4.54 -6.02
C PHE A 112 -9.35 -5.43 -7.26
N ASP A 113 -8.22 -5.61 -7.95
CA ASP A 113 -8.12 -6.34 -9.21
C ASP A 113 -7.92 -7.86 -8.99
N GLY A 114 -8.89 -8.51 -8.33
CA GLY A 114 -8.72 -9.89 -7.87
C GLY A 114 -9.86 -10.85 -8.16
N LEU A 115 -11.06 -10.39 -8.52
CA LEU A 115 -12.19 -11.26 -8.87
C LEU A 115 -12.62 -11.07 -10.32
N ASP A 116 -12.85 -9.83 -10.76
CA ASP A 116 -13.13 -9.46 -12.14
C ASP A 116 -12.09 -8.44 -12.66
N PRO A 117 -11.03 -8.90 -13.36
CA PRO A 117 -9.80 -8.14 -13.49
C PRO A 117 -9.78 -7.02 -14.54
N GLU A 118 -10.93 -6.67 -15.13
CA GLU A 118 -10.97 -5.71 -16.24
C GLU A 118 -11.98 -4.58 -16.04
N SER A 119 -12.87 -4.70 -15.06
CA SER A 119 -14.05 -3.83 -14.98
C SER A 119 -14.05 -2.91 -13.75
N CYS A 120 -13.28 -3.21 -12.70
CA CYS A 120 -13.43 -2.58 -11.37
C CYS A 120 -14.85 -2.58 -10.79
N HIS A 121 -15.75 -3.33 -11.44
CA HIS A 121 -17.04 -3.76 -10.97
C HIS A 121 -16.85 -5.14 -10.31
N ASN A 122 -17.64 -5.44 -9.28
CA ASN A 122 -17.52 -6.68 -8.49
C ASN A 122 -16.10 -6.93 -7.94
N GLN A 123 -15.59 -5.94 -7.21
CA GLN A 123 -14.25 -5.94 -6.67
C GLN A 123 -14.05 -6.98 -5.56
N GLY A 124 -12.81 -7.44 -5.44
CA GLY A 124 -12.41 -8.34 -4.37
C GLY A 124 -11.10 -9.05 -4.68
N LEU A 125 -10.71 -9.99 -3.81
CA LEU A 125 -9.47 -10.75 -3.95
C LEU A 125 -9.67 -12.23 -3.63
N ALA A 126 -9.42 -13.07 -4.65
CA ALA A 126 -9.59 -14.51 -4.55
C ALA A 126 -8.71 -15.14 -3.45
N ALA A 127 -9.28 -16.10 -2.73
CA ALA A 127 -8.65 -16.84 -1.65
C ALA A 127 -7.46 -17.70 -2.11
N GLY A 128 -6.65 -18.11 -1.13
CA GLY A 128 -5.58 -19.09 -1.30
C GLY A 128 -4.40 -18.60 -2.14
N GLY A 129 -4.22 -17.29 -2.28
CA GLY A 129 -3.14 -16.66 -3.03
C GLY A 129 -3.20 -16.88 -4.53
N LYS A 130 -4.40 -17.17 -5.07
CA LYS A 130 -4.59 -17.46 -6.51
C LYS A 130 -4.42 -16.22 -7.39
N LYS A 131 -4.72 -15.04 -6.86
CA LYS A 131 -4.63 -13.74 -7.53
C LYS A 131 -4.06 -12.71 -6.56
N THR A 132 -3.51 -11.64 -7.12
CA THR A 132 -2.90 -10.53 -6.36
C THR A 132 -3.34 -9.21 -6.94
N ASP A 133 -3.62 -8.26 -6.08
CA ASP A 133 -3.88 -6.87 -6.44
C ASP A 133 -2.57 -6.08 -6.42
N ILE A 134 -2.29 -5.29 -7.47
CA ILE A 134 -0.99 -4.64 -7.68
C ILE A 134 -1.17 -3.14 -7.87
N TYR A 135 -0.63 -2.37 -6.92
CA TYR A 135 -0.43 -0.94 -7.08
C TYR A 135 0.96 -0.69 -7.65
N GLY A 136 1.00 -0.30 -8.92
CA GLY A 136 2.23 -0.11 -9.69
C GLY A 136 2.99 1.16 -9.31
N ILE A 137 4.32 1.09 -9.42
CA ILE A 137 5.32 2.11 -9.04
C ILE A 137 5.00 3.55 -9.50
N ASP A 138 4.33 3.72 -10.64
CA ASP A 138 4.06 5.03 -11.24
C ASP A 138 2.71 5.62 -10.81
N MET A 139 1.91 4.92 -10.01
CA MET A 139 0.63 5.43 -9.52
C MET A 139 0.80 6.62 -8.56
N ALA A 140 -0.22 7.47 -8.49
CA ALA A 140 -0.28 8.56 -7.50
C ALA A 140 -0.15 8.02 -6.08
N CYS A 141 0.56 8.73 -5.20
CA CYS A 141 0.86 8.33 -3.82
C CYS A 141 1.61 6.99 -3.63
N GLN A 142 2.10 6.38 -4.71
CA GLN A 142 2.82 5.10 -4.65
C GLN A 142 4.31 5.31 -4.37
N PHE A 143 4.62 5.98 -3.25
CA PHE A 143 5.98 6.33 -2.84
C PHE A 143 6.08 6.73 -1.37
N VAL A 144 7.32 6.95 -0.93
CA VAL A 144 7.64 7.75 0.27
C VAL A 144 8.54 8.92 -0.14
N VAL A 145 8.27 10.12 0.39
CA VAL A 145 9.12 11.30 0.19
C VAL A 145 10.39 11.14 1.04
N ILE A 146 11.55 11.28 0.41
CA ILE A 146 12.86 10.99 1.00
C ILE A 146 13.84 12.17 0.85
N ASP A 147 13.32 13.39 0.84
CA ASP A 147 14.10 14.63 0.68
C ASP A 147 15.25 14.76 1.67
N SER A 148 15.02 14.32 2.92
CA SER A 148 15.93 14.54 4.04
C SER A 148 16.76 13.32 4.44
N ILE A 149 16.64 12.19 3.75
CA ILE A 149 17.39 10.98 4.14
C ILE A 149 18.74 10.90 3.40
N PRO A 150 19.86 10.76 4.13
CA PRO A 150 21.18 10.59 3.53
C PRO A 150 21.35 9.20 2.89
N ASP A 151 22.47 9.00 2.19
CA ASP A 151 22.91 7.65 1.77
C ASP A 151 23.06 6.73 2.99
N GLY A 152 22.63 5.48 2.87
CA GLY A 152 22.62 4.56 4.00
C GLY A 152 21.84 3.27 3.76
N GLU A 153 21.67 2.51 4.83
CA GLU A 153 20.84 1.31 4.86
C GLU A 153 19.57 1.60 5.67
N TYR A 154 18.45 1.13 5.13
CA TYR A 154 17.12 1.46 5.61
C TYR A 154 16.23 0.22 5.57
N ILE A 155 15.22 0.20 6.42
CA ILE A 155 14.12 -0.76 6.39
C ILE A 155 12.89 0.01 5.90
N LEU A 156 12.33 -0.44 4.78
CA LEU A 156 11.02 0.00 4.30
C LEU A 156 9.97 -1.01 4.77
N GLU A 157 9.01 -0.53 5.55
CA GLU A 157 7.86 -1.27 6.05
C GLU A 157 6.60 -0.80 5.32
N ALA A 158 5.77 -1.74 4.88
CA ALA A 158 4.44 -1.46 4.35
C ALA A 158 3.41 -2.34 5.04
N THR A 159 2.30 -1.75 5.47
CA THR A 159 1.18 -2.45 6.09
C THR A 159 -0.03 -2.37 5.17
N VAL A 160 -0.56 -3.53 4.78
CA VAL A 160 -1.85 -3.67 4.07
C VAL A 160 -3.00 -3.58 5.07
N ASN A 161 -4.19 -3.16 4.63
CA ASN A 161 -5.35 -2.98 5.48
C ASN A 161 -5.06 -2.19 6.76
N ALA A 162 -4.22 -1.16 6.62
CA ALA A 162 -3.57 -0.51 7.75
C ALA A 162 -4.56 0.12 8.74
N HIS A 163 -5.67 0.70 8.24
CA HIS A 163 -6.75 1.20 9.09
C HIS A 163 -7.33 0.12 10.01
N SER A 164 -7.65 -1.05 9.46
CA SER A 164 -8.22 -2.15 10.25
C SER A 164 -7.21 -2.71 11.24
N VAL A 165 -5.94 -2.87 10.83
CA VAL A 165 -4.85 -3.28 11.72
C VAL A 165 -4.73 -2.32 12.91
N GLU A 166 -4.78 -1.01 12.65
CA GLU A 166 -4.73 0.03 13.69
C GLU A 166 -5.97 -0.03 14.60
N ALA A 167 -7.16 -0.17 14.03
CA ALA A 167 -8.40 -0.31 14.77
C ALA A 167 -8.39 -1.53 15.70
N VAL A 168 -7.96 -2.71 15.22
CA VAL A 168 -7.82 -3.93 16.05
C VAL A 168 -6.83 -3.69 17.20
N LYS A 169 -5.65 -3.14 16.89
CA LYS A 169 -4.63 -2.83 17.92
C LYS A 169 -5.14 -1.87 18.99
N ASN A 170 -6.04 -0.98 18.62
CA ASN A 170 -6.66 0.00 19.52
C ASN A 170 -7.99 -0.48 20.13
N TYR A 171 -8.36 -1.76 19.98
CA TYR A 171 -9.65 -2.31 20.42
C TYR A 171 -10.88 -1.55 19.89
N SER A 172 -10.75 -0.91 18.74
CA SER A 172 -11.82 -0.21 18.04
C SER A 172 -12.64 -1.17 17.19
N LYS A 173 -13.92 -0.85 17.02
CA LYS A 173 -14.83 -1.56 16.09
C LYS A 173 -14.85 -0.94 14.69
N ASP A 174 -14.08 0.13 14.47
CA ASP A 174 -13.98 0.82 13.18
C ASP A 174 -13.05 0.04 12.22
N ILE A 175 -13.47 -1.19 11.89
CA ILE A 175 -12.75 -2.10 11.00
C ILE A 175 -13.20 -1.85 9.58
N PHE A 176 -12.24 -1.65 8.68
CA PHE A 176 -12.54 -1.39 7.27
C PHE A 176 -12.77 -2.69 6.49
N ILE A 177 -11.76 -3.56 6.51
CA ILE A 177 -11.82 -4.93 5.97
C ILE A 177 -11.56 -5.89 7.13
N GLU A 178 -12.49 -6.82 7.30
CA GLU A 178 -12.40 -7.88 8.31
C GLU A 178 -11.46 -8.99 7.81
N GLU A 179 -10.54 -9.42 8.68
CA GLU A 179 -9.60 -10.51 8.45
C GLU A 179 -9.59 -11.45 9.65
N ASP A 180 -9.21 -12.70 9.42
CA ASP A 180 -9.01 -13.68 10.48
C ASP A 180 -7.68 -13.47 11.23
N ASN A 181 -6.72 -12.78 10.60
CA ASN A 181 -5.38 -12.55 11.11
C ASN A 181 -4.93 -11.13 10.78
N TYR A 182 -4.47 -10.39 11.79
CA TYR A 182 -3.96 -9.02 11.64
C TYR A 182 -2.46 -8.90 11.94
N ASP A 183 -1.77 -10.02 12.23
CA ASP A 183 -0.37 -10.03 12.68
C ASP A 183 0.63 -10.11 11.51
N ASN A 184 0.16 -10.36 10.29
CA ASN A 184 0.98 -10.61 9.10
C ASN A 184 0.75 -9.59 7.95
N ASN A 185 -0.04 -8.53 8.18
CA ASN A 185 -0.28 -7.52 7.14
C ASN A 185 0.93 -6.62 6.85
N THR A 186 1.96 -6.64 7.71
CA THR A 186 3.17 -5.81 7.55
C THR A 186 4.31 -6.60 6.90
N VAL A 187 4.83 -6.07 5.79
CA VAL A 187 6.05 -6.56 5.13
C VAL A 187 7.19 -5.56 5.34
N ALA A 188 8.42 -6.07 5.50
CA ALA A 188 9.62 -5.27 5.65
C ALA A 188 10.70 -5.70 4.63
N VAL A 189 11.34 -4.72 3.99
CA VAL A 189 12.46 -4.93 3.04
C VAL A 189 13.63 -4.04 3.42
N HIS A 190 14.82 -4.63 3.41
CA HIS A 190 16.06 -3.90 3.65
C HIS A 190 16.55 -3.29 2.34
N LEU A 191 16.83 -2.00 2.34
CA LEU A 191 17.23 -1.23 1.18
C LEU A 191 18.56 -0.53 1.47
N LYS A 192 19.41 -0.46 0.47
CA LYS A 192 20.58 0.42 0.45
C LYS A 192 20.33 1.56 -0.53
N ILE A 193 20.49 2.78 -0.05
CA ILE A 193 20.33 4.02 -0.83
C ILE A 193 21.72 4.65 -1.02
N LYS A 194 22.06 4.96 -2.27
CA LYS A 194 23.28 5.67 -2.65
C LYS A 194 23.01 6.64 -3.81
N GLY A 195 22.94 7.93 -3.54
CA GLY A 195 22.41 8.92 -4.48
C GLY A 195 21.02 8.51 -4.96
N ASP A 196 20.78 8.50 -6.26
CA ASP A 196 19.49 8.07 -6.84
C ASP A 196 19.41 6.56 -7.12
N LYS A 197 20.30 5.76 -6.52
CA LYS A 197 20.26 4.30 -6.64
C LYS A 197 19.72 3.69 -5.36
N VAL A 198 18.80 2.75 -5.54
CA VAL A 198 18.27 1.88 -4.48
C VAL A 198 18.52 0.43 -4.84
N THR A 199 18.99 -0.37 -3.87
CA THR A 199 19.16 -1.82 -4.03
C THR A 199 18.60 -2.55 -2.83
N GLU A 200 17.81 -3.58 -3.07
CA GLU A 200 17.33 -4.47 -2.01
C GLU A 200 18.48 -5.34 -1.46
N ILE A 201 18.65 -5.31 -0.15
CA ILE A 201 19.62 -6.14 0.58
C ILE A 201 18.95 -7.46 0.92
N LEU A 202 19.05 -8.43 0.01
CA LEU A 202 18.61 -9.79 0.28
C LEU A 202 19.48 -10.38 1.41
N HIS A 203 18.89 -10.59 2.58
CA HIS A 203 19.55 -11.35 3.64
C HIS A 203 19.87 -12.76 3.09
N ARG A 204 21.16 -13.05 2.85
CA ARG A 204 21.62 -14.41 2.56
C ARG A 204 21.14 -15.28 3.72
N ARG A 205 20.25 -16.25 3.45
CA ARG A 205 19.97 -17.36 4.37
C ARG A 205 21.31 -17.84 4.92
N ARG A 206 21.52 -17.75 6.25
CA ARG A 206 22.69 -18.35 6.91
C ARG A 206 22.79 -19.78 6.38
N LYS A 207 23.83 -20.09 5.61
CA LYS A 207 24.10 -21.48 5.20
C LYS A 207 24.14 -22.27 6.51
N LYS A 208 23.21 -23.22 6.70
CA LYS A 208 23.31 -24.18 7.81
C LYS A 208 24.73 -24.76 7.76
N PRO A 209 25.47 -24.80 8.88
CA PRO A 209 26.77 -25.45 8.87
C PRO A 209 26.56 -26.88 8.41
N ARG A 210 27.32 -27.32 7.40
CA ARG A 210 27.40 -28.73 7.03
C ARG A 210 27.89 -29.45 8.27
N LYS A 211 27.04 -30.29 8.88
CA LYS A 211 27.51 -31.28 9.85
C LYS A 211 28.49 -32.18 9.08
N ILE A 212 29.74 -32.19 9.54
CA ILE A 212 30.76 -33.17 9.15
C ILE A 212 30.41 -34.48 9.84
#